data_AF-A0AAV8XIF1-F1
#
_entry.id   AF-A0AAV8XIF1-F1
#
_cell.length_a   1.000
_cell.length_b   1.000
_cell.length_c   1.000
_cell.angle_alpha   90.00
_cell.angle_beta   90.00
_cell.angle_gamma   90.00
#
_symmetry.space_group_name_H-M   'P 1'
#
loop_
_entity.id
_entity.type
_entity.pdbx_description
1 polymer ?
#
loop_
_entity_poly.entity_id
_entity_poly.type
_entity_poly.pdbx_seq_one_letter_code
_entity_poly.pdbx_strand_id
1 'polypeptide(L)'
;MGIKVATKQIHTLIEHEISGGISADRILLGGFSQGGALALYSALTYPQRVAGVVALSCWLPLSKSFPAAMKSSENIPVSIFPYI
;
A
#
# COMPACT_ATOMS: atom_id res chain seq x y z
N MET A 1 4.58 7.96 -16.41
CA MET A 1 4.42 8.24 -14.97
C MET A 1 4.34 6.90 -14.25
N GLY A 2 5.33 6.54 -13.41
CA GLY A 2 5.51 5.17 -12.91
C GLY A 2 4.96 4.93 -11.49
N ILE A 3 4.74 3.65 -11.13
CA ILE A 3 4.22 3.20 -9.82
C ILE A 3 4.98 3.82 -8.63
N LYS A 4 6.31 4.01 -8.76
CA LYS A 4 7.15 4.61 -7.70
C LYS A 4 6.82 6.08 -7.41
N VAL A 5 6.46 6.87 -8.42
CA VAL A 5 6.08 8.28 -8.24
C VAL A 5 4.73 8.36 -7.54
N ALA A 6 3.75 7.58 -8.02
CA ALA A 6 2.44 7.48 -7.39
C ALA A 6 2.55 6.99 -5.93
N THR A 7 3.45 6.04 -5.67
CA THR A 7 3.70 5.53 -4.31
C THR A 7 4.14 6.63 -3.36
N LYS A 8 5.06 7.50 -3.80
CA LYS A 8 5.51 8.64 -2.99
C LYS A 8 4.35 9.58 -2.65
N GLN A 9 3.45 9.82 -3.60
CA GLN A 9 2.26 10.64 -3.36
C GLN A 9 1.35 10.01 -2.30
N ILE A 10 1.12 8.70 -2.37
CA ILE A 10 0.36 7.98 -1.35
C ILE A 10 1.07 8.06 0.02
N HIS A 11 2.40 7.91 0.07
CA HIS A 11 3.15 8.04 1.32
C HIS A 11 3.01 9.45 1.93
N THR A 12 3.07 10.50 1.12
CA THR A 12 2.82 11.88 1.59
C THR A 12 1.41 12.04 2.17
N LEU A 13 0.40 11.41 1.58
CA LEU A 13 -0.96 11.42 2.14
C LEU A 13 -1.03 10.68 3.48
N ILE A 14 -0.36 9.54 3.62
CA ILE A 14 -0.30 8.81 4.89
C ILE A 14 0.35 9.67 5.98
N GLU A 15 1.49 10.31 5.69
CA GLU A 15 2.17 11.21 6.63
C GLU A 15 1.30 12.39 7.05
N HIS A 16 0.50 12.91 6.12
CA HIS A 16 -0.45 13.98 6.42
C HIS A 16 -1.50 13.53 7.44
N GLU A 17 -2.12 12.35 7.25
CA GLU A 17 -3.09 11.80 8.20
C GLU A 17 -2.46 11.51 9.57
N ILE A 18 -1.22 11.00 9.59
CA ILE A 18 -0.46 10.78 10.83
C ILE A 18 -0.19 12.10 11.55
N SER A 19 0.20 13.15 10.82
CA SER A 19 0.41 14.48 11.40
C SER A 19 -0.88 15.08 11.97
N GLY A 20 -2.04 14.67 11.44
CA GLY A 20 -3.36 14.99 11.96
C GLY A 20 -3.78 14.19 13.19
N GLY A 21 -2.92 13.29 13.70
CA GLY A 21 -3.14 12.48 14.90
C GLY A 21 -3.73 11.09 14.64
N ILE A 22 -3.85 10.66 13.38
CA ILE A 22 -4.32 9.31 13.03
C ILE A 22 -3.12 8.37 13.02
N SER A 23 -3.00 7.51 14.04
CA SER A 23 -1.95 6.50 14.08
C SER A 23 -1.96 5.60 12.84
N ALA A 24 -0.78 5.20 12.35
CA ALA A 24 -0.62 4.43 11.11
C ALA A 24 -1.41 3.11 11.12
N ASP A 25 -1.49 2.43 12.26
CA ASP A 25 -2.24 1.18 12.46
C ASP A 25 -3.77 1.34 12.32
N ARG A 26 -4.27 2.58 12.15
CA ARG A 26 -5.67 2.91 11.88
C ARG A 26 -5.93 3.33 10.43
N ILE A 27 -4.89 3.34 9.58
CA ILE A 27 -4.98 3.73 8.18
C ILE A 27 -5.10 2.47 7.31
N LEU A 28 -6.18 2.35 6.55
CA LEU A 28 -6.40 1.28 5.59
C LEU A 28 -6.21 1.81 4.16
N LEU A 29 -5.36 1.15 3.37
CA LEU A 29 -5.22 1.49 1.94
C LEU A 29 -6.14 0.62 1.09
N GLY A 30 -6.76 1.21 0.08
CA GLY A 30 -7.70 0.50 -0.78
C GLY A 30 -7.63 0.93 -2.23
N GLY A 31 -7.94 0.02 -3.17
CA GLY A 31 -8.04 0.39 -4.58
C GLY A 31 -8.52 -0.72 -5.50
N PHE A 32 -8.94 -0.33 -6.71
CA PHE A 32 -9.40 -1.21 -7.78
C PHE A 32 -8.44 -1.21 -8.97
N SER A 33 -8.21 -2.38 -9.59
CA SER A 33 -7.35 -2.54 -10.77
C SER A 33 -5.96 -1.91 -10.56
N GLN A 34 -5.55 -0.92 -11.35
CA GLN A 34 -4.30 -0.20 -11.16
C GLN A 34 -4.22 0.49 -9.79
N GLY A 35 -5.34 1.00 -9.27
CA GLY A 35 -5.41 1.59 -7.93
C GLY A 35 -5.17 0.55 -6.84
N GLY A 36 -5.63 -0.69 -7.03
CA GLY A 36 -5.36 -1.80 -6.11
C GLY A 36 -3.88 -2.20 -6.12
N ALA A 37 -3.26 -2.23 -7.30
CA ALA A 37 -1.82 -2.46 -7.45
C ALA A 37 -1.00 -1.38 -6.74
N LEU A 38 -1.42 -0.11 -6.86
CA LEU A 38 -0.80 1.02 -6.17
C LEU A 38 -0.99 0.92 -4.65
N ALA A 39 -2.20 0.67 -4.16
CA ALA A 39 -2.49 0.54 -2.73
C ALA A 39 -1.65 -0.57 -2.09
N LEU A 40 -1.55 -1.73 -2.75
CA LEU A 40 -0.76 -2.87 -2.31
C LEU A 40 0.73 -2.54 -2.22
N TYR A 41 1.28 -1.95 -3.28
CA TYR A 41 2.69 -1.55 -3.29
C TYR A 41 2.99 -0.46 -2.27
N SER A 42 2.10 0.53 -2.13
CA SER A 42 2.24 1.61 -1.15
C SER A 42 2.23 1.10 0.28
N ALA A 43 1.28 0.22 0.64
CA ALA A 43 1.18 -0.37 1.98
C ALA A 43 2.46 -1.12 2.37
N LEU A 44 2.95 -1.98 1.47
CA LEU A 44 4.05 -2.89 1.78
C LEU A 44 5.44 -2.22 1.74
N THR A 45 5.54 -1.08 1.07
CA THR A 45 6.77 -0.27 0.98
C THR A 45 6.77 0.96 1.89
N TYR A 46 5.71 1.18 2.68
CA TYR A 46 5.65 2.21 3.70
C TYR A 46 6.47 1.79 4.94
N PRO A 47 7.25 2.69 5.57
CA PRO A 47 8.14 2.33 6.69
C PRO A 47 7.41 1.96 7.98
N GLN A 48 6.20 2.50 8.22
CA GLN A 48 5.40 2.15 9.40
C GLN A 48 4.33 1.12 9.02
N ARG A 49 3.92 0.30 9.99
CA ARG A 49 2.83 -0.65 9.77
C ARG A 49 1.50 0.11 9.66
N VAL A 50 0.82 -0.07 8.53
CA VAL A 50 -0.56 0.38 8.34
C VAL A 50 -1.56 -0.67 8.85
N ALA A 51 -2.84 -0.29 9.00
CA ALA A 51 -3.90 -1.20 9.44
C ALA A 51 -4.04 -2.43 8.54
N GLY A 52 -3.87 -2.21 7.22
CA GLY A 52 -4.03 -3.25 6.21
C GLY A 52 -4.18 -2.67 4.81
N VAL A 53 -4.44 -3.57 3.86
CA VAL A 53 -4.75 -3.20 2.47
C VAL A 53 -5.87 -4.06 1.88
N VAL A 54 -6.78 -3.39 1.16
CA VAL A 54 -7.88 -4.01 0.41
C VAL A 54 -7.69 -3.74 -1.07
N ALA A 55 -7.40 -4.78 -1.84
CA ALA A 55 -7.03 -4.66 -3.23
C ALA A 55 -8.02 -5.44 -4.11
N LEU A 56 -8.80 -4.72 -4.92
CA LEU A 56 -9.88 -5.26 -5.74
C LEU A 56 -9.41 -5.41 -7.18
N SER A 57 -9.55 -6.61 -7.75
CA SER A 57 -9.28 -6.92 -9.16
C SER A 57 -7.91 -6.45 -9.64
N CYS A 58 -6.87 -6.64 -8.83
CA CYS A 58 -5.55 -6.08 -9.07
C CYS A 58 -4.44 -7.13 -9.11
N TRP A 59 -3.21 -6.67 -9.34
CA TRP A 59 -1.99 -7.47 -9.31
C TRP A 59 -0.95 -6.83 -8.39
N LEU A 60 0.04 -7.60 -7.95
CA LEU A 60 1.21 -7.05 -7.26
C LEU A 60 2.20 -6.48 -8.30
N PRO A 61 2.41 -5.16 -8.38
CA PRO A 61 3.35 -4.59 -9.32
C PRO A 61 4.79 -4.87 -8.89
N LEU A 62 5.69 -5.04 -9.86
CA LEU A 62 7.12 -5.29 -9.62
C LEU A 62 7.42 -6.56 -8.78
N SER A 63 6.57 -7.58 -8.87
CA SER A 63 6.66 -8.81 -8.06
C SER A 63 8.06 -9.45 -7.98
N LYS A 64 8.87 -9.37 -9.05
CA LYS A 64 10.24 -9.90 -9.08
C LYS A 64 11.25 -9.13 -8.20
N SER A 65 11.09 -7.81 -8.06
CA SER A 65 11.96 -6.96 -7.25
C SER A 65 11.32 -6.51 -5.94
N PHE A 66 10.06 -6.88 -5.74
CA PHE A 66 9.25 -6.53 -4.59
C PHE A 66 9.81 -7.02 -3.24
N PRO A 67 10.36 -8.24 -3.09
CA PRO A 67 10.91 -8.68 -1.80
C PRO A 67 11.99 -7.76 -1.23
N ALA A 68 12.81 -7.15 -2.09
CA ALA A 68 13.84 -6.19 -1.70
C ALA A 68 13.30 -4.77 -1.44
N ALA A 69 12.07 -4.47 -1.88
CA ALA A 69 11.44 -3.17 -1.74
C ALA A 69 10.52 -3.07 -0.51
N MET A 70 10.12 -4.21 0.08
CA MET A 70 9.34 -4.24 1.32
C MET A 70 10.12 -3.57 2.45
N LYS A 71 9.44 -2.68 3.18
CA LYS A 71 10.05 -1.92 4.27
C LYS A 71 9.50 -2.26 5.65
N SER A 72 8.24 -2.71 5.71
CA SER A 72 7.66 -3.20 6.96
C SER A 72 8.03 -4.66 7.18
N SER A 73 8.61 -4.96 8.33
CA SER A 73 8.93 -6.32 8.78
C SER A 73 7.74 -7.01 9.48
N GLU A 74 6.66 -6.26 9.72
CA GLU A 74 5.47 -6.77 10.38
C GLU A 74 4.43 -7.27 9.38
N ASN A 75 3.71 -8.33 9.75
CA ASN A 75 2.60 -8.85 8.94
C ASN A 75 1.48 -7.81 8.84
N ILE A 76 1.36 -7.18 7.68
CA ILE A 76 0.23 -6.31 7.32
C ILE A 76 -0.89 -7.20 6.80
N PRO A 77 -2.14 -7.09 7.32
CA PRO A 77 -3.29 -7.78 6.73
C PRO A 77 -3.52 -7.35 5.27
N VAL A 78 -3.51 -8.31 4.35
CA VAL A 78 -3.74 -8.09 2.90
C VAL A 78 -4.97 -8.89 2.46
N SER A 79 -6.00 -8.20 1.97
CA SER A 79 -7.17 -8.84 1.33
C SER A 79 -7.18 -8.51 -0.16
N ILE A 80 -7.02 -9.55 -0.99
CA ILE A 80 -7.06 -9.43 -2.45
C ILE A 80 -8.33 -10.10 -2.97
N PHE A 81 -9.13 -9.36 -3.72
CA PHE A 81 -10.35 -9.87 -4.35
C PHE A 81 -10.09 -10.00 -5.85
N PRO A 82 -10.03 -11.21 -6.43
CA PRO A 82 -9.78 -11.40 -7.86
C PRO A 82 -10.99 -10.98 -8.72
N TYR A 83 -10.77 -10.79 -10.02
CA TYR A 83 -11.88 -10.78 -11.00
C TYR A 83 -12.54 -12.16 -10.97
N ILE A 84 -13.83 -12.19 -10.64
CA ILE A 84 -14.71 -13.36 -10.81
C ILE A 84 -15.12 -13.46 -12.27
#